data_AF-A0A539DNY0-F1
#
_entry.id   AF-A0A539DNY0-F1
#
_cell.length_a   1.000
_cell.length_b   1.000
_cell.length_c   1.000
_cell.angle_alpha   90.00
_cell.angle_beta   90.00
_cell.angle_gamma   90.00
#
_symmetry.space_group_name_H-M   'P 1'
#
loop_
_entity.id
_entity.type
_entity.pdbx_description
1 polymer ?
#
loop_
_entity_poly.entity_id
_entity_poly.type
_entity_poly.pdbx_seq_one_letter_code
_entity_poly.pdbx_strand_id
1 'polypeptide(L)'
;MKIEVSACSSVEELTAALNPIMHYFGGGFTPQDAERWSHTIEIPRMLAAREGGDVIGGAGAFTFEMSVPGGTVPAAGVTVVGVLPP
;
A
#
# COMPACT_ATOMS: atom_id res chain seq x y z
N MET A 1 -21.63 -7.87 2.96
CA MET A 1 -20.35 -7.50 2.31
C MET A 1 -20.06 -6.07 2.73
N LYS A 2 -19.27 -5.89 3.79
CA LYS A 2 -18.88 -4.56 4.29
C LYS A 2 -17.37 -4.48 4.14
N ILE A 3 -16.91 -3.55 3.32
CA ILE A 3 -15.50 -3.28 3.11
C ILE A 3 -15.14 -2.05 3.94
N GLU A 4 -14.07 -2.16 4.72
CA GLU A 4 -13.51 -1.07 5.51
C GLU A 4 -12.12 -0.72 4.97
N VAL A 5 -11.84 0.58 4.80
CA VAL A 5 -10.56 1.05 4.29
C VAL A 5 -9.95 1.99 5.32
N SER A 6 -8.70 1.73 5.69
CA SER A 6 -7.95 2.56 6.63
C SER A 6 -6.48 2.63 6.25
N ALA A 7 -5.81 3.69 6.70
CA ALA A 7 -4.36 3.77 6.64
C ALA A 7 -3.71 2.72 7.55
N CYS A 8 -2.58 2.18 7.13
CA CYS A 8 -1.74 1.34 7.97
C CYS A 8 -1.02 2.19 9.02
N SER A 9 -0.76 1.58 10.17
CA SER A 9 -0.11 2.21 11.33
C SER A 9 1.12 1.45 11.83
N SER A 10 1.39 0.27 11.28
CA SER A 10 2.50 -0.60 11.67
C SER A 10 3.09 -1.35 10.48
N VAL A 11 4.29 -1.94 10.67
CA VAL A 11 4.92 -2.82 9.67
C VAL A 11 4.08 -4.08 9.44
N GLU A 12 3.39 -4.57 10.47
CA GLU A 12 2.51 -5.73 10.35
C GLU A 12 1.29 -5.43 9.47
N GLU A 13 0.65 -4.27 9.67
CA GLU A 13 -0.43 -3.82 8.80
C GLU A 13 0.05 -3.52 7.38
N LEU A 14 1.25 -2.98 7.21
CA LEU A 14 1.89 -2.82 5.91
C LEU A 14 2.07 -4.18 5.21
N THR A 15 2.58 -5.18 5.92
CA THR A 15 2.76 -6.54 5.39
C THR A 15 1.44 -7.12 4.90
N ALA A 16 0.40 -7.02 5.74
CA ALA A 16 -0.94 -7.50 5.40
C ALA A 16 -1.51 -6.77 4.18
N ALA A 17 -1.27 -5.46 4.05
CA ALA A 17 -1.70 -4.65 2.90
C ALA A 17 -0.98 -5.02 1.61
N LEU A 18 0.32 -5.34 1.68
CA LEU A 18 1.16 -5.68 0.53
C LEU A 18 0.90 -7.09 -0.03
N ASN A 19 0.48 -8.04 0.81
CA ASN A 19 0.28 -9.42 0.37
C ASN A 19 -0.78 -9.59 -0.76
N PRO A 20 -1.97 -8.98 -0.68
CA PRO A 20 -2.95 -8.99 -1.77
C PRO A 20 -2.40 -8.45 -3.10
N ILE A 21 -1.51 -7.46 -3.04
CA ILE A 21 -0.88 -6.88 -4.22
C ILE A 21 0.05 -7.92 -4.85
N MET A 22 0.89 -8.56 -4.04
CA MET A 22 1.90 -9.50 -4.54
C MET A 22 1.33 -10.74 -5.24
N HIS A 23 0.06 -11.10 -4.98
CA HIS A 23 -0.68 -12.07 -5.78
C HIS A 23 -0.54 -11.81 -7.30
N TYR A 24 -0.52 -10.52 -7.70
CA TYR A 24 -0.41 -10.09 -9.09
C TYR A 24 1.04 -9.88 -9.57
N PHE A 25 1.97 -9.69 -8.63
CA PHE A 25 3.37 -9.37 -8.93
C PHE A 25 4.32 -10.55 -8.68
N GLY A 26 3.78 -11.77 -8.61
CA GLY A 26 4.57 -13.01 -8.66
C GLY A 26 5.15 -13.47 -7.32
N GLY A 27 4.55 -13.11 -6.18
CA GLY A 27 5.04 -13.58 -4.89
C GLY A 27 4.12 -13.31 -3.70
N GLY A 28 4.69 -13.44 -2.51
CA GLY A 28 4.13 -13.00 -1.23
C GLY A 28 5.25 -12.42 -0.36
N PHE A 29 4.92 -11.55 0.59
CA PHE A 29 5.91 -10.94 1.47
C PHE A 29 6.32 -11.90 2.60
N THR A 30 7.63 -12.11 2.76
CA THR A 30 8.15 -12.60 4.04
C THR A 30 8.21 -11.44 5.05
N PRO A 31 8.29 -11.72 6.37
CA PRO A 31 8.50 -10.67 7.37
C PRO A 31 9.75 -9.82 7.09
N GLN A 32 10.82 -10.43 6.59
CA GLN A 32 12.06 -9.73 6.22
C GLN A 32 11.87 -8.80 5.01
N ASP A 33 11.09 -9.23 4.02
CA ASP A 33 10.74 -8.37 2.88
C ASP A 33 9.93 -7.16 3.36
N ALA A 34 9.01 -7.35 4.30
CA ALA A 34 8.15 -6.27 4.78
C ALA A 34 8.94 -5.24 5.61
N GLU A 35 9.87 -5.69 6.44
CA GLU A 35 10.80 -4.82 7.14
C GLU A 35 11.61 -3.99 6.15
N ARG A 36 12.17 -4.63 5.12
CA ARG A 36 12.88 -3.92 4.04
C ARG A 36 12.01 -2.87 3.34
N TRP A 37 10.77 -3.22 3.04
CA TRP A 37 9.84 -2.31 2.36
C TRP A 37 9.36 -1.17 3.25
N SER A 38 9.33 -1.34 4.57
CA SER A 38 8.98 -0.28 5.51
C SER A 38 9.94 0.93 5.46
N HIS A 39 11.16 0.74 4.95
CA HIS A 39 12.10 1.84 4.71
C HIS A 39 11.80 2.65 3.45
N THR A 40 10.95 2.15 2.55
CA THR A 40 10.60 2.82 1.28
C THR A 40 9.14 3.25 1.26
N ILE A 41 8.22 2.42 1.74
CA ILE A 41 6.80 2.76 1.85
C ILE A 41 6.57 3.63 3.08
N GLU A 42 6.00 4.80 2.87
CA GLU A 42 5.44 5.63 3.93
C GLU A 42 4.20 4.93 4.51
N ILE A 43 4.35 4.22 5.64
CA ILE A 43 3.28 3.42 6.27
C ILE A 43 1.94 4.18 6.38
N PRO A 44 1.90 5.45 6.83
CA PRO A 44 0.63 6.20 6.93
C PRO A 44 -0.03 6.50 5.57
N ARG A 45 0.69 6.32 4.46
CA ARG A 45 0.20 6.48 3.08
C ARG A 45 -0.09 5.15 2.40
N MET A 46 0.03 4.04 3.11
CA MET A 46 -0.47 2.73 2.68
C MET A 46 -1.90 2.56 3.19
N LEU A 47 -2.83 2.31 2.28
CA LEU A 47 -4.20 1.94 2.59
C LEU A 47 -4.37 0.43 2.51
N ALA A 48 -5.19 -0.11 3.40
CA ALA A 48 -5.59 -1.52 3.39
C ALA A 48 -7.11 -1.62 3.42
N ALA A 49 -7.67 -2.40 2.47
CA ALA A 49 -9.08 -2.73 2.39
C ALA A 49 -9.33 -4.07 3.10
N ARG A 50 -10.31 -4.10 4.00
CA ARG A 50 -10.67 -5.27 4.80
C ARG A 50 -12.10 -5.70 4.58
N GLU A 51 -12.30 -7.01 4.47
CA GLU A 51 -13.61 -7.65 4.56
C GLU A 51 -13.57 -8.73 5.63
N GLY A 52 -14.50 -8.68 6.59
CA GLY A 52 -14.57 -9.69 7.66
C GLY A 52 -13.35 -9.72 8.60
N GLY A 53 -12.49 -8.70 8.54
CA GLY A 53 -11.21 -8.65 9.27
C GLY A 53 -9.99 -9.01 8.41
N ASP A 54 -10.21 -9.69 7.28
CA ASP A 54 -9.15 -10.09 6.36
C ASP A 54 -8.80 -8.95 5.40
N VAL A 55 -7.51 -8.71 5.18
CA VAL A 55 -7.05 -7.72 4.20
C VAL A 55 -7.18 -8.30 2.80
N ILE A 56 -8.09 -7.73 2.02
CA ILE A 56 -8.40 -8.18 0.66
C ILE A 56 -7.75 -7.30 -0.41
N GLY A 57 -7.16 -6.17 -0.04
CA GLY A 57 -6.50 -5.27 -0.98
C GLY A 57 -5.69 -4.17 -0.32
N GLY A 58 -4.86 -3.53 -1.12
CA GLY A 58 -4.02 -2.42 -0.68
C GLY A 58 -3.71 -1.43 -1.80
N ALA A 59 -3.33 -0.23 -1.40
CA ALA A 59 -2.82 0.82 -2.29
C ALA A 59 -1.91 1.77 -1.51
N GLY A 60 -0.72 2.06 -2.05
CA GLY A 60 0.25 2.97 -1.45
C GLY A 60 0.42 4.26 -2.24
N ALA A 61 1.04 5.26 -1.64
CA ALA A 61 1.50 6.44 -2.36
C ALA A 61 2.81 6.97 -1.78
N PHE A 62 3.78 7.26 -2.64
CA PHE A 62 4.97 8.04 -2.28
C PHE A 62 4.67 9.53 -2.31
N THR A 63 5.31 10.28 -1.41
CA THR A 63 5.30 11.74 -1.41
C THR A 63 6.31 12.25 -2.44
N PHE A 64 5.82 12.90 -3.50
CA PHE A 64 6.66 13.53 -4.51
C PHE A 64 6.36 15.02 -4.65
N GLU A 65 7.31 15.71 -5.26
CA GLU A 65 7.12 17.02 -5.86
C GLU A 65 7.24 16.89 -7.38
N MET A 66 6.32 17.51 -8.11
CA MET A 66 6.25 17.43 -9.57
C MET A 66 6.43 18.80 -10.20
N SER A 67 7.43 18.93 -11.06
CA SER A 67 7.63 20.12 -11.88
C SER A 67 6.52 20.26 -12.93
N VAL A 68 5.94 21.44 -13.03
CA VAL A 68 4.92 21.82 -14.01
C VAL A 68 5.28 23.19 -14.61
N PRO A 69 4.71 23.58 -15.76
CA PRO A 69 4.88 24.96 -16.24
C PRO A 69 4.46 25.96 -15.16
N GLY A 70 5.38 26.85 -14.78
CA GLY A 70 5.13 27.87 -13.76
C GLY A 70 5.49 27.48 -12.32
N GLY A 71 6.01 26.28 -12.05
CA GLY A 71 6.53 25.95 -10.72
C GLY A 71 6.59 24.45 -10.39
N THR A 72 6.52 24.14 -9.10
CA THR A 72 6.51 22.78 -8.57
C THR A 72 5.29 22.60 -7.68
N VAL A 73 4.62 21.45 -7.77
CA VAL A 73 3.43 21.13 -6.97
C VAL A 73 3.61 19.80 -6.22
N PRO A 74 3.02 19.63 -5.01
CA PRO A 74 2.96 18.33 -4.35
C PRO A 74 2.20 17.31 -5.20
N ALA A 75 2.69 16.08 -5.27
CA ALA A 75 2.06 14.98 -6.01
C ALA A 75 2.11 13.68 -5.21
N ALA A 76 1.02 12.92 -5.24
CA ALA A 76 0.97 11.57 -4.69
C ALA A 76 1.34 10.57 -5.79
N GLY A 77 2.49 9.90 -5.64
CA GLY A 77 2.90 8.81 -6.52
C GLY A 77 2.18 7.51 -6.15
N VAL A 78 0.92 7.36 -6.57
CA VAL A 78 0.11 6.17 -6.28
C VAL A 78 0.76 4.94 -6.90
N THR A 79 0.93 3.88 -6.11
CA THR A 79 1.64 2.67 -6.49
C THR A 79 1.16 1.48 -5.65
N VAL A 80 1.71 0.29 -5.92
CA VAL A 80 1.43 -0.95 -5.19
C VAL A 80 -0.08 -1.16 -4.98
N VAL A 81 -0.83 -1.23 -6.07
CA VAL A 81 -2.29 -1.36 -6.04
C VAL A 81 -2.68 -2.78 -6.41
N GLY A 82 -3.56 -3.39 -5.61
CA GLY A 82 -4.07 -4.73 -5.84
C GLY A 82 -5.19 -5.09 -4.88
N VAL A 83 -6.17 -5.83 -5.39
CA VAL A 83 -7.32 -6.36 -4.64
C VAL A 83 -7.48 -7.79 -5.08
N LEU A 84 -7.53 -8.75 -4.16
CA LEU A 84 -7.69 -10.17 -4.46
C LEU A 84 -8.93 -10.44 -5.33
N PRO A 85 -8.89 -11.48 -6.18
CA PRO A 85 -10.09 -11.89 -6.90
C PRO A 85 -11.15 -12.43 -5.92
N PRO A 86 -12.44 -12.32 -6.26
CA PRO A 86 -13.54 -12.85 -5.45
C PRO A 86 -13.57 -14.37 -5.36
#